data_AF-A0A264VM37-F1
#
_entry.id   AF-A0A264VM37-F1
#
_cell.length_a   1.000
_cell.length_b   1.000
_cell.length_c   1.000
_cell.angle_alpha   90.00
_cell.angle_beta   90.00
_cell.angle_gamma   90.00
#
_symmetry.space_group_name_H-M   'P 1'
#
loop_
_entity.id
_entity.type
_entity.pdbx_description
1 polymer ?
#
loop_
_entity_poly.entity_id
_entity_poly.type
_entity_poly.pdbx_seq_one_letter_code
_entity_poly.pdbx_strand_id
1 'polypeptide(L)'
;MEKVVHFDEIISDAKGLWLSGLFGSIVGWNPNKSFYEHRIIFFSMIKALLDEQVIKFCSPDDPLGRVVPYWNANSQEIVNYLEQHWPENAKAKDDDDLNFYFYEMPAILWKDESGKYMGS
;
A
#
# COMPACT_ATOMS: atom_id res chain seq x y z
N MET A 1 13.96 11.86 4.07
CA MET A 1 12.56 11.43 4.12
C MET A 1 11.97 12.03 5.38
N GLU A 2 10.88 12.79 5.29
CA GLU A 2 10.18 13.21 6.51
C GLU A 2 9.71 11.95 7.25
N LYS A 3 9.87 11.94 8.57
CA LYS A 3 9.49 10.79 9.39
C LYS A 3 7.96 10.72 9.39
N VAL A 4 7.40 9.65 8.83
CA VAL A 4 5.97 9.38 8.95
C VAL A 4 5.65 9.20 10.44
N VAL A 5 4.73 10.00 10.95
CA VAL A 5 4.27 9.91 12.33
C VAL A 5 3.48 8.60 12.48
N HIS A 6 3.68 7.90 13.59
CA HIS A 6 3.03 6.60 13.88
C HIS A 6 3.40 5.46 12.91
N PHE A 7 4.57 5.51 12.27
CA PHE A 7 4.98 4.54 11.25
C PHE A 7 4.88 3.08 11.75
N ASP A 8 5.42 2.79 12.93
CA ASP A 8 5.44 1.44 13.49
C ASP A 8 4.04 0.96 13.89
N GLU A 9 3.23 1.85 14.46
CA GLU A 9 1.84 1.56 14.84
C GLU A 9 0.96 1.30 13.61
N ILE A 10 1.09 2.12 12.56
CA ILE A 10 0.39 1.93 11.29
C ILE A 10 0.75 0.59 10.67
N ILE A 11 2.04 0.20 10.68
CA ILE A 11 2.48 -1.09 10.14
C ILE A 11 1.91 -2.23 10.96
N SER A 12 1.93 -2.14 12.29
CA SER A 12 1.38 -3.16 13.18
C SER A 12 -0.11 -3.42 12.90
N ASP A 13 -0.89 -2.36 12.67
CA ASP A 13 -2.32 -2.48 12.39
C ASP A 13 -2.61 -2.93 10.94
N ALA A 14 -1.74 -2.59 9.99
CA ALA A 14 -1.89 -2.93 8.59
C ALA A 14 -1.34 -4.31 8.19
N LYS A 15 -0.43 -4.87 9.00
CA LYS A 15 0.30 -6.10 8.64
C LYS A 15 -0.66 -7.26 8.41
N GLY A 16 -0.54 -7.88 7.23
CA GLY A 16 -1.43 -8.98 6.84
C GLY A 16 -2.82 -8.52 6.42
N LEU A 17 -3.01 -7.24 6.08
CA LEU A 17 -4.22 -6.71 5.44
C LEU A 17 -3.94 -6.29 3.98
N TRP A 18 -5.01 -6.01 3.23
CA TRP A 18 -4.95 -5.44 1.88
C TRP A 18 -4.47 -3.97 1.89
N LEU A 19 -4.24 -3.40 0.70
CA LEU A 19 -3.89 -1.98 0.53
C LEU A 19 -4.87 -1.03 1.23
N SER A 20 -6.16 -1.35 1.18
CA SER A 20 -7.21 -0.61 1.89
C SER A 20 -7.02 -0.64 3.41
N GLY A 21 -6.50 -1.73 3.96
CA GLY A 21 -6.16 -1.85 5.38
C GLY A 21 -4.98 -0.95 5.78
N LEU A 22 -3.95 -0.86 4.93
CA LEU A 22 -2.86 0.10 5.11
C LEU A 22 -3.36 1.55 5.06
N PHE A 23 -4.17 1.89 4.05
CA PHE A 23 -4.74 3.22 3.93
C PHE A 23 -5.65 3.57 5.12
N GLY A 24 -6.50 2.63 5.55
CA GLY A 24 -7.35 2.79 6.73
C GLY A 24 -6.57 3.02 8.01
N SER A 25 -5.46 2.31 8.20
CA SER A 25 -4.55 2.49 9.36
C SER A 25 -3.89 3.87 9.34
N ILE A 26 -3.45 4.35 8.18
CA ILE A 26 -2.93 5.71 8.02
C ILE A 26 -3.97 6.75 8.41
N VAL A 27 -5.21 6.61 7.93
CA VAL A 27 -6.31 7.53 8.27
C VAL A 27 -6.60 7.50 9.77
N GLY A 28 -6.64 6.31 10.38
CA GLY A 28 -6.92 6.13 11.81
C GLY A 28 -5.87 6.76 12.73
N TRP A 29 -4.59 6.62 12.40
CA TRP A 29 -3.48 7.21 13.16
C TRP A 29 -3.23 8.68 12.83
N ASN A 30 -3.80 9.20 11.76
CA ASN A 30 -3.63 10.60 11.33
C ASN A 30 -4.99 11.30 11.11
N PRO A 31 -5.91 11.35 12.10
CA PRO A 31 -7.27 11.85 11.90
C PRO A 31 -7.34 13.35 11.58
N ASN A 32 -6.29 14.11 11.88
CA ASN A 32 -6.22 15.55 11.65
C ASN A 32 -5.67 15.91 10.25
N LYS A 33 -5.36 14.92 9.42
CA LYS A 33 -4.81 15.12 8.08
C LYS A 33 -5.93 15.11 7.04
N SER A 34 -5.75 15.90 5.99
CA SER A 34 -6.63 15.88 4.83
C SER A 34 -6.47 14.60 4.01
N PHE A 35 -7.46 14.27 3.19
CA PHE A 35 -7.39 13.13 2.26
C PHE A 35 -6.16 13.19 1.34
N TYR A 36 -5.79 14.39 0.88
CA TYR A 36 -4.60 14.60 0.07
C TYR A 36 -3.31 14.30 0.86
N GLU A 37 -3.23 14.71 2.12
CA GLU A 37 -2.10 14.35 2.98
C GLU A 37 -2.06 12.85 3.28
N HIS A 38 -3.20 12.18 3.49
CA HIS A 38 -3.26 10.73 3.63
C HIS A 38 -2.72 10.01 2.40
N ARG A 39 -3.09 10.48 1.20
CA ARG A 39 -2.56 9.95 -0.06
C ARG A 39 -1.02 10.09 -0.13
N ILE A 40 -0.47 11.25 0.22
CA ILE A 40 0.98 11.46 0.24
C ILE A 40 1.66 10.51 1.24
N ILE A 41 1.10 10.37 2.44
CA ILE A 41 1.62 9.46 3.47
C ILE A 41 1.58 8.03 2.97
N PHE A 42 0.48 7.61 2.33
CA PHE A 42 0.29 6.27 1.77
C PHE A 42 1.38 5.89 0.78
N PHE A 43 1.62 6.71 -0.24
CA PHE A 43 2.65 6.40 -1.23
C PHE A 43 4.07 6.49 -0.67
N SER A 44 4.31 7.43 0.26
CA SER A 44 5.59 7.53 0.97
C SER A 44 5.87 6.29 1.82
N MET A 45 4.87 5.76 2.53
CA MET A 45 4.98 4.54 3.31
C MET A 45 5.20 3.31 2.44
N ILE A 46 4.44 3.16 1.36
CA ILE A 46 4.63 2.05 0.40
C ILE A 46 6.07 2.04 -0.11
N LYS A 47 6.59 3.21 -0.50
CA LYS A 47 7.98 3.32 -0.97
C LYS A 47 8.98 2.87 0.09
N ALA A 48 8.84 3.37 1.33
CA ALA A 48 9.72 3.02 2.44
C ALA A 48 9.69 1.51 2.73
N LEU A 49 8.49 0.92 2.78
CA LEU A 49 8.31 -0.51 3.02
C LEU A 49 8.89 -1.39 1.90
N LEU A 50 8.84 -0.93 0.65
CA LEU A 50 9.47 -1.60 -0.48
C LEU A 50 11.00 -1.52 -0.40
N ASP A 51 11.54 -0.33 -0.11
CA ASP A 51 12.99 -0.10 0.04
C ASP A 51 13.58 -0.95 1.18
N GLU A 52 12.83 -1.08 2.29
CA GLU A 52 13.19 -1.90 3.45
C GLU A 52 12.88 -3.40 3.30
N GLN A 53 12.31 -3.80 2.16
CA GLN A 53 11.90 -5.18 1.89
C GLN A 53 10.93 -5.75 2.95
N VAL A 54 10.07 -4.90 3.50
CA VAL A 54 9.00 -5.28 4.42
C VAL A 54 7.78 -5.77 3.64
N ILE A 55 7.54 -5.20 2.45
CA ILE A 55 6.47 -5.61 1.56
C ILE A 55 6.99 -5.91 0.15
N LYS A 56 6.19 -6.65 -0.60
CA LYS A 56 6.27 -6.82 -2.05
C LYS A 56 4.87 -6.70 -2.64
N PHE A 57 4.79 -6.68 -3.96
CA PHE A 57 3.52 -6.74 -4.68
C PHE A 57 3.51 -7.92 -5.63
N CYS A 58 2.32 -8.44 -5.93
CA CYS A 58 2.09 -9.23 -7.13
C CYS A 58 2.33 -8.39 -8.39
N SER A 59 2.53 -9.05 -9.53
CA SER A 59 2.68 -8.37 -10.82
C SER A 59 1.32 -7.84 -11.31
N PRO A 60 1.23 -6.71 -12.01
CA PRO A 60 0.01 -6.29 -12.71
C PRO A 60 -0.54 -7.36 -13.67
N ASP A 61 0.35 -8.12 -14.33
CA ASP A 61 -0.03 -9.20 -15.25
C ASP A 61 -0.44 -10.50 -14.52
N ASP A 62 -0.16 -10.60 -13.23
CA ASP A 62 -0.49 -11.73 -12.35
C ASP A 62 -0.84 -11.20 -10.96
N PRO A 63 -1.97 -10.47 -10.82
CA PRO A 63 -2.26 -9.67 -9.62
C PRO A 63 -2.53 -10.52 -8.38
N LEU A 64 -2.69 -11.84 -8.57
CA LEU A 64 -2.86 -12.83 -7.52
C LEU A 64 -1.61 -13.71 -7.30
N GLY A 65 -0.51 -13.47 -8.01
CA GLY A 65 0.78 -14.13 -7.81
C GLY A 65 0.75 -15.65 -8.06
N ARG A 66 -0.03 -16.12 -9.04
CA ARG A 66 -0.20 -17.55 -9.33
C ARG A 66 0.98 -18.17 -10.07
N VAL A 67 1.69 -17.37 -10.86
CA VAL A 67 2.76 -17.77 -11.77
C VAL A 67 4.09 -17.15 -11.35
N VAL A 68 4.09 -15.85 -11.03
CA VAL A 68 5.27 -15.15 -10.53
C VAL A 68 5.10 -14.85 -9.03
N PRO A 69 6.12 -15.12 -8.21
CA PRO A 69 5.98 -14.99 -6.75
C PRO A 69 5.81 -13.53 -6.29
N TYR A 70 6.36 -12.58 -7.03
CA TYR A 70 6.22 -11.15 -6.82
C TYR A 70 6.70 -10.38 -8.05
N TRP A 71 6.25 -9.14 -8.17
CA TRP A 71 6.65 -8.22 -9.22
C TRP A 71 8.15 -7.92 -9.15
N ASN A 72 8.86 -8.18 -10.25
CA ASN A 72 10.27 -7.83 -10.40
C ASN A 72 10.42 -6.38 -10.90
N ALA A 73 10.11 -5.42 -10.03
CA ALA A 73 10.23 -3.99 -10.28
C ALA A 73 10.84 -3.30 -9.04
N ASN A 74 11.48 -2.15 -9.24
CA ASN A 74 12.01 -1.36 -8.12
C ASN A 74 10.89 -0.57 -7.41
N SER A 75 11.19 -0.03 -6.23
CA SER A 75 10.19 0.68 -5.41
C SER A 75 9.54 1.86 -6.12
N GLN A 76 10.31 2.59 -6.94
CA GLN A 76 9.79 3.74 -7.68
C GLN A 76 8.84 3.32 -8.80
N GLU A 77 9.16 2.25 -9.53
CA GLU A 77 8.29 1.72 -10.60
C GLU A 77 6.94 1.26 -10.04
N ILE A 78 6.94 0.56 -8.92
CA ILE A 78 5.72 0.09 -8.25
C ILE A 78 4.89 1.29 -7.76
N VAL A 79 5.51 2.26 -7.08
CA VAL A 79 4.81 3.45 -6.60
C VAL A 79 4.23 4.27 -7.75
N ASN A 80 5.00 4.48 -8.83
CA ASN A 80 4.52 5.19 -10.01
C ASN A 80 3.29 4.51 -10.61
N TYR A 81 3.28 3.18 -10.69
CA TYR A 81 2.14 2.44 -11.19
C TYR A 81 0.91 2.67 -10.30
N LEU A 82 1.06 2.52 -8.97
CA LEU A 82 -0.05 2.71 -8.03
C LEU A 82 -0.57 4.16 -8.06
N GLU A 83 0.31 5.16 -8.19
CA GLU A 83 -0.06 6.58 -8.29
C GLU A 83 -0.78 6.91 -9.60
N GLN A 84 -0.36 6.33 -10.73
CA GLN A 84 -0.98 6.53 -12.05
C GLN A 84 -2.41 5.99 -12.12
N HIS A 85 -2.72 4.95 -11.33
CA HIS A 85 -4.05 4.36 -11.26
C HIS A 85 -4.91 4.95 -10.15
N TRP A 86 -4.38 5.88 -9.34
CA TRP A 86 -5.16 6.49 -8.27
C TRP A 86 -6.36 7.26 -8.86
N PRO A 87 -7.58 7.04 -8.35
CA PRO A 87 -8.79 7.65 -8.91
C PRO A 87 -8.77 9.19 -8.77
N GLU A 88 -8.90 9.88 -9.90
CA GLU A 88 -8.86 11.36 -9.96
C GLU A 88 -10.01 12.01 -9.16
N ASN A 89 -11.16 11.33 -9.10
CA ASN A 89 -12.37 11.87 -8.48
C ASN A 89 -12.51 11.54 -7.00
N ALA A 90 -11.67 10.65 -6.45
CA ALA A 90 -11.77 10.24 -5.06
C ALA A 90 -11.45 11.41 -4.12
N LYS A 91 -12.37 11.71 -3.20
CA LYS A 91 -12.24 12.85 -2.27
C LYS A 91 -12.29 12.46 -0.80
N ALA A 92 -12.63 11.23 -0.50
CA ALA A 92 -12.81 10.73 0.86
C ALA A 92 -12.43 9.26 0.96
N LYS A 93 -12.31 8.78 2.20
CA LYS A 93 -11.90 7.40 2.52
C LYS A 93 -12.96 6.35 2.20
N ASP A 94 -14.22 6.77 2.08
CA ASP A 94 -15.40 5.96 1.82
C ASP A 94 -15.92 6.11 0.39
N ASP A 95 -15.11 6.73 -0.47
CA ASP A 95 -15.40 6.88 -1.89
C ASP A 95 -15.38 5.53 -2.61
N ASP A 96 -16.40 5.26 -3.43
CA ASP A 96 -16.54 4.00 -4.16
C ASP A 96 -15.40 3.80 -5.16
N ASP A 97 -14.95 4.86 -5.85
CA ASP A 97 -13.84 4.77 -6.81
C ASP A 97 -12.54 4.38 -6.11
N LEU A 98 -12.36 4.82 -4.86
CA LEU A 98 -11.22 4.44 -4.03
C LEU A 98 -11.30 2.98 -3.59
N ASN A 99 -12.49 2.49 -3.25
CA ASN A 99 -12.71 1.08 -2.93
C ASN A 99 -12.43 0.18 -4.14
N PHE A 100 -12.88 0.56 -5.34
CA PHE A 100 -12.58 -0.15 -6.58
C PHE A 100 -11.08 -0.16 -6.87
N TYR A 101 -10.41 0.98 -6.70
CA TYR A 101 -8.96 1.07 -6.84
C TYR A 101 -8.23 0.03 -5.97
N PHE A 102 -8.53 -0.04 -4.67
CA PHE A 102 -7.87 -1.01 -3.80
C PHE A 102 -8.16 -2.48 -4.15
N TYR A 103 -9.29 -2.75 -4.79
CA TYR A 103 -9.65 -4.08 -5.26
C TYR A 103 -8.92 -4.47 -6.56
N GLU A 104 -8.69 -3.51 -7.45
CA GLU A 104 -8.07 -3.74 -8.76
C GLU A 104 -6.53 -3.72 -8.72
N MET A 105 -5.94 -3.06 -7.72
CA MET A 105 -4.47 -3.01 -7.61
C MET A 105 -3.86 -4.38 -7.30
N PRO A 106 -2.62 -4.65 -7.75
CA PRO A 106 -1.93 -5.89 -7.43
C PRO A 106 -1.86 -6.12 -5.92
N ALA A 107 -2.01 -7.37 -5.49
CA ALA A 107 -2.02 -7.69 -4.08
C ALA A 107 -0.69 -7.32 -3.40
N ILE A 108 -0.80 -6.66 -2.24
CA ILE A 108 0.31 -6.43 -1.32
C ILE A 108 0.66 -7.74 -0.61
N LEU A 109 1.95 -8.03 -0.50
CA LEU A 109 2.50 -9.20 0.18
C LEU A 109 3.37 -8.74 1.35
N TRP A 110 3.05 -9.18 2.56
CA TRP A 110 3.75 -8.81 3.78
C TRP A 110 4.82 -9.83 4.14
N LYS A 111 5.98 -9.35 4.57
CA LYS A 111 7.03 -10.21 5.10
C LYS A 111 6.67 -10.71 6.50
N ASP A 112 6.68 -12.02 6.69
CA ASP A 112 6.51 -12.67 7.98
C ASP A 112 7.85 -12.75 8.74
N GLU A 113 7.79 -13.27 9.97
CA GLU A 113 8.97 -13.45 10.83
C GLU A 113 9.99 -14.45 10.28
N SER A 114 9.56 -15.36 9.38
CA SER A 114 10.43 -16.30 8.69
C SER A 114 11.11 -15.71 7.45
N GLY A 115 10.74 -14.48 7.07
CA GLY A 115 11.22 -13.80 5.87
C GLY A 115 10.47 -14.17 4.59
N LYS A 116 9.36 -14.90 4.68
CA LYS A 116 8.49 -15.21 3.53
C LYS A 116 7.47 -14.10 3.33
N TYR A 117 7.03 -13.93 2.08
CA TYR A 117 6.01 -12.95 1.72
C TYR A 117 4.66 -13.64 1.60
N MET A 118 3.66 -13.10 2.29
CA MET A 118 2.30 -13.64 2.33
C MET A 118 1.32 -12.54 1.95
N GLY A 119 0.44 -12.85 0.99
CA GLY A 119 -0.73 -12.03 0.71
C GLY A 119 -1.76 -12.15 1.82
N SER A 120 -2.69 -11.20 1.85
CA SER A 120 -3.85 -11.21 2.75
C SER A 120 -5.09 -11.74 2.05
#